data_AF-T1A267-F1
#
_entry.id   AF-T1A267-F1
#
_cell.length_a   1.000
_cell.length_b   1.000
_cell.length_c   1.000
_cell.angle_alpha   90.00
_cell.angle_beta   90.00
_cell.angle_gamma   90.00
#
_symmetry.space_group_name_H-M   'P 1'
#
loop_
_entity.id
_entity.type
_entity.pdbx_description
1 polymer ?
#
loop_
_entity_poly.entity_id
_entity_poly.type
_entity_poly.pdbx_seq_one_letter_code
_entity_poly.pdbx_strand_id
1 'polypeptide(L)'
;MHQHHLFLPHEKPSLDYWAHKPVKTLDFEKAATRKFFFNATLRHSFESGIAGWWNDEADETGNDRQFLNMERALYDGQRKYFPKQRVWSL
;
A
#
# COMPACT_ATOMS: atom_id res chain seq x y z
N MET A 1 3.42 -14.35 -15.47
CA MET A 1 3.21 -13.43 -14.33
C MET A 1 1.71 -13.19 -14.22
N HIS A 2 1.03 -13.66 -13.18
CA HIS A 2 -0.38 -13.36 -13.00
C HIS A 2 -0.53 -11.86 -12.80
N GLN A 3 -1.08 -11.18 -13.80
CA GLN A 3 -1.31 -9.75 -13.77
C GLN A 3 -2.43 -9.53 -12.75
N HIS A 4 -2.07 -9.30 -11.49
CA HIS A 4 -3.07 -8.98 -10.49
C HIS A 4 -3.68 -7.64 -10.91
N HIS A 5 -5.00 -7.60 -11.14
CA HIS A 5 -5.76 -6.41 -11.55
C HIS A 5 -5.88 -5.41 -10.38
N LEU A 6 -4.76 -5.05 -9.76
CA LEU A 6 -4.68 -4.30 -8.50
C LEU A 6 -4.59 -2.79 -8.71
N PHE A 7 -4.32 -2.32 -9.92
CA PHE A 7 -4.12 -0.90 -10.22
C PHE A 7 -5.44 -0.18 -10.48
N LEU A 8 -5.42 1.15 -10.41
CA LEU A 8 -6.54 1.98 -10.83
C LEU A 8 -6.90 1.70 -12.30
N PRO A 9 -8.20 1.60 -12.62
CA PRO A 9 -8.64 1.38 -13.99
C PRO A 9 -8.29 2.61 -14.85
N HIS A 10 -7.93 2.37 -16.11
CA HIS A 10 -7.64 3.40 -17.12
C HIS A 10 -6.44 4.32 -16.85
N GLU A 11 -5.78 4.21 -15.70
CA GLU A 11 -4.53 4.91 -15.43
C GLU A 11 -3.42 4.43 -16.38
N LYS A 12 -2.77 5.40 -17.04
CA LYS A 12 -1.56 5.16 -17.84
C LYS A 12 -0.34 5.20 -16.92
N PRO A 13 0.66 4.31 -17.10
CA PRO A 13 1.90 4.41 -16.36
C PRO A 13 2.56 5.79 -16.53
N SER A 14 3.04 6.36 -15.45
CA SER A 14 3.88 7.56 -15.43
C SER A 14 5.30 7.19 -15.01
N LEU A 15 6.28 8.05 -15.28
CA LEU A 15 7.63 7.87 -14.76
C LEU A 15 7.72 8.49 -13.37
N ASP A 16 8.19 7.70 -12.42
CA ASP A 16 8.59 8.22 -11.11
C ASP A 16 9.71 9.25 -11.26
N TYR A 17 9.63 10.34 -10.49
CA TYR A 17 10.57 11.45 -10.55
C TYR A 17 12.00 11.02 -10.15
N TRP A 18 12.13 10.20 -9.11
CA TRP A 18 13.44 9.85 -8.57
C TRP A 18 14.08 8.65 -9.29
N ALA A 19 13.35 7.55 -9.40
CA ALA A 19 13.85 6.31 -9.98
C ALA A 19 13.83 6.30 -11.51
N HIS A 20 13.10 7.23 -12.15
CA HIS A 20 12.84 7.26 -13.59
C HIS A 20 12.27 5.94 -14.13
N LYS A 21 11.49 5.24 -13.29
CA LYS A 21 10.86 3.96 -13.61
C LYS A 21 9.36 4.13 -13.80
N PRO A 22 8.74 3.33 -14.68
CA PRO A 22 7.28 3.32 -14.81
C PRO A 22 6.62 2.89 -13.49
N VAL A 23 5.69 3.70 -13.01
CA VAL A 23 4.85 3.44 -11.84
C VAL A 23 3.37 3.49 -12.20
N LYS A 24 2.55 2.87 -11.35
CA LYS A 24 1.09 2.86 -11.42
C LYS A 24 0.52 2.86 -10.01
N THR A 25 -0.61 3.53 -9.83
CA THR A 25 -1.31 3.61 -8.55
C THR A 25 -2.08 2.33 -8.28
N LEU A 26 -1.87 1.78 -7.08
CA LEU A 26 -2.67 0.67 -6.56
C LEU A 26 -4.08 1.16 -6.20
N ASP A 27 -5.10 0.37 -6.52
CA ASP A 27 -6.51 0.65 -6.22
C ASP A 27 -6.88 -0.01 -4.89
N PHE A 28 -6.92 0.77 -3.81
CA PHE A 28 -7.18 0.26 -2.47
C PHE A 28 -8.67 -0.01 -2.18
N GLU A 29 -9.60 0.41 -3.06
CA GLU A 29 -11.01 -0.03 -2.97
C GLU A 29 -11.11 -1.54 -3.15
N LYS A 30 -10.22 -2.13 -3.96
CA LYS A 30 -10.17 -3.57 -4.19
C LYS A 30 -9.64 -4.31 -2.96
N ALA A 31 -10.45 -5.24 -2.46
CA ALA A 31 -10.04 -6.13 -1.37
C ALA A 31 -8.78 -6.95 -1.72
N ALA A 32 -8.60 -7.32 -2.99
CA ALA A 32 -7.40 -8.01 -3.46
C ALA A 32 -6.13 -7.16 -3.30
N THR A 33 -6.21 -5.86 -3.57
CA THR A 33 -5.10 -4.92 -3.38
C THR A 33 -4.74 -4.80 -1.91
N ARG A 34 -5.73 -4.60 -1.03
CA ARG A 34 -5.49 -4.55 0.43
C ARG A 34 -4.85 -5.82 0.96
N LYS A 35 -5.31 -7.00 0.47
CA LYS A 35 -4.72 -8.29 0.83
C LYS A 35 -3.29 -8.47 0.31
N PHE A 36 -2.99 -7.88 -0.85
CA PHE A 36 -1.66 -7.93 -1.46
C PHE A 36 -0.68 -6.96 -0.79
N PHE A 37 -1.14 -5.78 -0.34
CA PHE A 37 -0.26 -4.66 -0.02
C PHE A 37 0.76 -4.96 1.09
N PHE A 38 0.31 -5.57 2.21
CA PHE A 38 1.20 -6.04 3.28
C PHE A 38 1.87 -7.37 2.91
N ASN A 39 2.59 -7.38 1.79
CA ASN A 39 3.30 -8.55 1.25
C ASN A 39 4.58 -8.88 2.04
N ALA A 40 5.33 -9.88 1.57
CA ALA A 40 6.56 -10.33 2.22
C ALA A 40 7.63 -9.22 2.33
N THR A 41 7.73 -8.33 1.35
CA THR A 41 8.71 -7.23 1.37
C THR A 41 8.35 -6.20 2.43
N LEU A 42 7.08 -5.77 2.49
CA LEU A 42 6.62 -4.81 3.48
C LEU A 42 6.60 -5.40 4.90
N ARG A 43 6.30 -6.70 5.01
CA ARG A 43 6.44 -7.42 6.29
C ARG A 43 7.90 -7.46 6.74
N HIS A 44 8.82 -7.77 5.83
CA HIS A 44 10.25 -7.80 6.14
C HIS A 44 10.76 -6.43 6.60
N SER A 45 10.31 -5.32 6.00
CA SER A 45 10.75 -3.98 6.43
C SER A 45 10.34 -3.68 7.88
N PHE A 46 9.16 -4.14 8.31
CA PHE A 46 8.73 -4.05 9.71
C PHE A 46 9.59 -4.95 10.62
N GLU A 47 9.85 -6.19 10.20
CA GLU A 47 10.75 -7.12 10.93
C GLU A 47 12.16 -6.54 11.09
N SER A 48 12.63 -5.76 10.11
CA SER A 48 13.98 -5.21 10.07
C SER A 48 14.11 -3.80 10.65
N GLY A 49 13.05 -3.21 11.20
CA GLY A 49 13.16 -1.98 12.00
C GLY A 49 12.28 -0.80 11.61
N ILE A 50 11.47 -0.89 10.55
CA ILE A 50 10.38 0.08 10.36
C ILE A 50 9.36 -0.11 11.49
N ALA A 51 9.07 0.96 12.23
CA ALA A 51 8.21 0.92 13.41
C ALA A 51 6.83 1.59 13.20
N GLY A 52 6.60 2.20 12.04
CA GLY A 52 5.39 2.93 11.69
C GLY A 52 5.36 3.29 10.21
N TRP A 53 4.19 3.69 9.72
CA TRP A 53 3.96 3.93 8.29
C TRP A 53 3.64 5.39 8.02
N TRP A 54 4.50 6.08 7.28
CA TRP A 54 4.14 7.38 6.71
C TRP A 54 3.63 7.13 5.30
N ASN A 55 2.34 7.34 5.09
CA ASN A 55 1.63 7.00 3.86
C ASN A 55 1.41 8.26 3.01
N ASP A 56 2.44 8.68 2.30
CA ASP A 56 2.38 9.87 1.44
C ASP A 56 1.56 9.65 0.15
N GLU A 57 1.15 10.75 -0.49
CA GLU A 57 0.53 10.83 -1.85
C GLU A 57 -0.75 9.99 -2.08
N ALA A 58 -1.37 9.44 -1.03
CA ALA A 58 -2.58 8.62 -1.18
C ALA A 58 -3.88 9.44 -1.40
N ASP A 59 -3.78 10.77 -1.47
CA ASP A 59 -4.85 11.74 -1.76
C ASP A 59 -4.91 12.18 -3.24
N GLU A 60 -3.93 11.84 -4.07
CA GLU A 60 -3.84 12.31 -5.47
C GLU A 60 -4.92 11.73 -6.43
N THR A 61 -5.62 10.69 -6.00
CA THR A 61 -6.57 9.96 -6.87
C THR A 61 -7.96 10.60 -6.94
N GLY A 62 -8.24 11.59 -6.08
CA GLY A 62 -9.58 12.19 -5.93
C GLY A 62 -10.62 11.27 -5.29
N ASN A 63 -10.23 10.10 -4.78
CA ASN A 63 -11.08 9.20 -4.02
C ASN A 63 -10.77 9.31 -2.51
N ASP A 64 -11.73 9.84 -1.75
CA ASP A 64 -11.61 10.04 -0.29
C ASP A 64 -11.36 8.76 0.52
N ARG A 65 -11.65 7.58 -0.05
CA ARG A 65 -11.46 6.29 0.63
C ARG A 65 -10.12 5.64 0.35
N GLN A 66 -9.36 6.16 -0.62
CA GLN A 66 -8.09 5.57 -1.05
C GLN A 66 -7.10 5.51 0.12
N PHE A 67 -6.85 6.64 0.77
CA PHE A 67 -5.99 6.76 1.95
C PHE A 67 -6.46 5.83 3.08
N LEU A 68 -7.74 5.91 3.45
CA LEU A 68 -8.32 5.08 4.52
C LEU A 68 -8.15 3.57 4.25
N ASN A 69 -8.30 3.15 3.00
CA ASN A 69 -8.19 1.74 2.62
C ASN A 69 -6.73 1.26 2.53
N MET A 70 -5.77 2.15 2.22
CA MET A 70 -4.34 1.90 2.35
C MET A 70 -3.96 1.67 3.82
N GLU A 71 -4.42 2.55 4.70
CA GLU A 71 -4.24 2.44 6.16
C GLU A 71 -4.81 1.13 6.71
N ARG A 72 -6.03 0.80 6.27
CA ARG A 72 -6.67 -0.46 6.65
C ARG A 72 -5.84 -1.68 6.23
N ALA A 73 -5.23 -1.66 5.05
CA ALA A 73 -4.40 -2.75 4.57
C ALA A 73 -3.15 -2.97 5.44
N LEU A 74 -2.50 -1.87 5.84
CA LEU A 74 -1.36 -1.90 6.76
C LEU A 74 -1.76 -2.36 8.15
N TYR A 75 -2.86 -1.80 8.68
CA TYR A 75 -3.38 -2.16 9.99
C TYR A 75 -3.72 -3.65 10.08
N ASP A 76 -4.52 -4.17 9.15
CA ASP A 76 -4.92 -5.58 9.12
C ASP A 76 -3.71 -6.50 8.94
N GLY A 77 -2.76 -6.12 8.08
CA GLY A 77 -1.52 -6.85 7.84
C GLY A 77 -0.63 -6.93 9.07
N GLN A 78 -0.32 -5.78 9.69
CA GLN A 78 0.53 -5.73 10.88
C GLN A 78 -0.13 -6.43 12.06
N ARG A 79 -1.44 -6.25 12.30
CA ARG A 79 -2.15 -6.95 13.39
C ARG A 79 -2.12 -8.48 13.23
N LYS A 80 -2.12 -8.98 11.99
CA LYS A 80 -2.03 -10.41 11.70
C LYS A 80 -0.65 -10.99 11.98
N TYR A 81 0.43 -10.31 11.56
CA TYR A 81 1.80 -10.84 11.67
C TYR A 81 2.52 -10.43 12.96
N PHE A 82 2.17 -9.27 13.54
CA PHE A 82 2.80 -8.67 14.72
C PHE A 82 1.74 -8.26 15.77
N PRO A 83 0.97 -9.21 16.32
CA PRO A 83 -0.21 -8.92 17.15
C PRO A 83 0.11 -8.25 18.49
N LYS A 84 1.38 -8.18 18.89
CA LYS A 84 1.82 -7.56 20.15
C LYS A 84 2.24 -6.09 19.98
N GLN A 85 2.37 -5.62 18.74
CA GLN A 85 2.80 -4.28 18.41
C GLN A 85 1.58 -3.44 17.99
N ARG A 86 1.46 -2.23 18.53
CA ARG A 86 0.44 -1.28 18.08
C ARG A 86 0.84 -0.76 16.70
N VAL A 87 -0.16 -0.50 15.87
CA VAL A 87 0.02 0.13 14.57
C VAL A 87 0.07 1.64 14.79
N TRP A 88 0.99 2.30 14.10
CA TRP A 88 1.07 3.75 14.01
C TRP A 88 1.26 4.14 12.56
N SER A 89 0.53 5.15 12.12
CA SER A 89 0.61 5.69 10.78
C SER A 89 0.13 7.14 10.72
N LEU A 90 0.59 7.87 9.70
CA LEU A 90 0.18 9.22 9.30
C LEU A 90 0.19 9.39 7.79
#